data_AF-V9KX67-F1
#
_entry.id   AF-V9KX67-F1
#
_cell.length_a   1.000
_cell.length_b   1.000
_cell.length_c   1.000
_cell.angle_alpha   90.00
_cell.angle_beta   90.00
_cell.angle_gamma   90.00
#
_symmetry.space_group_name_H-M   'P 1'
#
loop_
_entity.id
_entity.type
_entity.pdbx_description
1 polymer ?
#
loop_
_entity_poly.entity_id
_entity_poly.type
_entity_poly.pdbx_seq_one_letter_code
_entity_poly.pdbx_strand_id
1 'polypeptide(L)'
;LVVSKNEELCLNNVHHVSGYSGSSITLECPKIEYYNYHKEDIVWLKDFKEKVYTGTQYTIPSLEEKSAGCYTCVLSIENDGIQYNITETRRLTVDENFELLLPKLIYPQSHTKIDVELGKYKIIECQAVVDYKTSPKDDNCMLYWIFDNNFGNCNGTNTICEDPERVVTEDNRKILIRPLVFKRIEGEHLNKSFHCALVCTSGQDIGDVILVEKEKYNIGKVLCPIILTMATFIVVAVMCIKLKIYFVLCLRDLTGRDETLGDSKEYDAYVLLLKSGKTLVNAEEEQQFALELLPSVLEQQFGYQLCIFERDAPPGGASADYVLLSIKKCRRLIIILSDEWIAADDSSMYELMTGLHQALVERIIKPILIEFKPIKNYKILPESLQLICKSKKMVKWRGTKSVSKKSYFWKKMRYLMPAKLANYSEYETETLGKKL
;
A
#
# COMPACT_ATOMS: atom_id res chain seq x y z
N LEU A 1 60.40 72.71 -23.25
CA LEU A 1 60.77 71.80 -22.15
C LEU A 1 60.13 72.33 -20.87
N VAL A 2 58.97 71.79 -20.49
CA VAL A 2 58.35 72.08 -19.20
C VAL A 2 58.73 70.93 -18.27
N VAL A 3 59.60 71.21 -17.31
CA VAL A 3 59.91 70.30 -16.21
C VAL A 3 58.88 70.58 -15.13
N SER A 4 57.84 69.77 -15.03
CA SER A 4 56.89 69.82 -13.92
C SER A 4 57.16 68.67 -12.95
N LYS A 5 57.51 69.02 -11.72
CA LYS A 5 57.56 68.10 -10.57
C LYS A 5 56.14 68.05 -9.98
N ASN A 6 55.35 67.05 -10.35
CA ASN A 6 54.04 66.80 -9.76
C ASN A 6 54.08 65.51 -8.90
N GLU A 7 53.61 65.62 -7.67
CA GLU A 7 53.40 64.54 -6.70
C GLU A 7 52.05 63.82 -6.90
N GLU A 8 51.62 63.66 -8.15
CA GLU A 8 50.56 62.71 -8.51
C GLU A 8 51.22 61.48 -9.14
N LEU A 9 50.80 60.27 -8.75
CA LEU A 9 51.40 59.00 -9.20
C LEU A 9 51.38 58.79 -10.73
N CYS A 10 50.72 59.65 -11.51
CA CYS A 10 50.75 59.65 -12.97
C CYS A 10 50.83 61.08 -13.52
N LEU A 11 51.68 61.33 -14.53
CA LEU A 11 51.83 62.66 -15.17
C LEU A 11 50.56 63.11 -15.92
N ASN A 12 50.33 64.42 -16.05
CA ASN A 12 49.13 65.05 -16.62
C ASN A 12 48.69 64.61 -18.04
N ASN A 13 49.52 63.88 -18.80
CA ASN A 13 49.16 63.29 -20.10
C ASN A 13 49.13 61.75 -19.97
N VAL A 14 48.00 61.20 -19.49
CA VAL A 14 47.82 59.75 -19.33
C VAL A 14 46.86 59.21 -20.38
N HIS A 15 47.28 58.20 -21.12
CA HIS A 15 46.37 57.40 -21.94
C HIS A 15 45.74 56.29 -21.09
N HIS A 16 44.41 56.27 -21.01
CA HIS A 16 43.68 55.23 -20.28
C HIS A 16 43.54 53.97 -21.14
N VAL A 17 43.83 52.82 -20.53
CA VAL A 17 43.69 51.50 -21.14
C VAL A 17 43.01 50.59 -20.11
N SER A 18 42.00 49.83 -20.53
CA SER A 18 41.34 48.84 -19.69
C SER A 18 41.49 47.43 -20.28
N GLY A 19 41.44 46.43 -19.41
CA GLY A 19 41.40 45.02 -19.81
C GLY A 19 40.76 44.16 -18.72
N TYR A 20 40.21 42.99 -19.10
CA TYR A 20 39.52 42.11 -18.18
C TYR A 20 40.49 41.21 -17.41
N SER A 21 40.17 40.88 -16.16
CA SER A 21 40.92 39.92 -15.34
C SER A 21 41.10 38.58 -16.09
N GLY A 22 42.34 38.08 -16.15
CA GLY A 22 42.71 36.87 -16.90
C GLY A 22 42.95 37.06 -18.41
N SER A 23 42.65 38.23 -18.98
CA SER A 23 42.99 38.54 -20.38
C SER A 23 44.45 39.01 -20.53
N SER A 24 45.00 38.88 -21.74
CA SER A 24 46.33 39.42 -22.08
C SER A 24 46.21 40.82 -22.70
N ILE A 25 47.10 41.74 -22.34
CA ILE A 25 47.16 43.08 -22.95
C ILE A 25 48.58 43.48 -23.33
N THR A 26 48.72 44.19 -24.46
CA THR A 26 49.99 44.73 -24.92
C THR A 26 49.97 46.26 -24.84
N LEU A 27 50.90 46.82 -24.09
CA LEU A 27 51.12 48.25 -23.97
C LEU A 27 52.19 48.68 -24.97
N GLU A 28 51.83 49.54 -25.90
CA GLU A 28 52.75 50.08 -26.91
C GLU A 28 53.22 51.48 -26.52
N CYS A 29 54.51 51.77 -26.72
CA CYS A 29 55.07 53.08 -26.46
C CYS A 29 54.77 54.04 -27.62
N PRO A 30 53.89 55.04 -27.45
CA PRO A 30 53.48 55.91 -28.54
C PRO A 30 54.54 56.97 -28.86
N LYS A 31 54.54 57.50 -30.08
CA LYS A 31 55.36 58.64 -30.55
C LYS A 31 56.89 58.41 -30.58
N ILE A 32 57.35 57.18 -30.51
CA ILE A 32 58.79 56.85 -30.66
C ILE A 32 59.25 56.82 -32.13
N GLU A 33 58.32 56.76 -33.08
CA GLU A 33 58.58 56.68 -34.54
C GLU A 33 59.33 57.88 -35.11
N TYR A 34 59.34 59.01 -34.40
CA TYR A 34 60.02 60.24 -34.82
C TYR A 34 61.51 60.29 -34.43
N TYR A 35 61.99 59.29 -33.69
CA TYR A 35 63.34 59.26 -33.14
C TYR A 35 64.11 58.05 -33.67
N ASN A 36 65.42 58.19 -33.84
CA ASN A 36 66.31 57.06 -34.12
C ASN A 36 66.70 56.41 -32.79
N TYR A 37 66.26 55.18 -32.53
CA TYR A 37 66.45 54.49 -31.25
C TYR A 37 66.79 53.01 -31.45
N HIS A 38 67.51 52.42 -30.49
CA HIS A 38 67.63 50.97 -30.36
C HIS A 38 66.60 50.47 -29.34
N LYS A 39 66.14 49.21 -29.49
CA LYS A 39 65.12 48.62 -28.59
C LYS A 39 65.56 48.61 -27.12
N GLU A 40 66.88 48.60 -26.89
CA GLU A 40 67.51 48.57 -25.57
C GLU A 40 67.43 49.92 -24.84
N ASP A 41 67.18 51.01 -25.57
CA ASP A 41 67.08 52.38 -25.04
C ASP A 41 65.71 52.67 -24.41
N ILE A 42 64.76 51.74 -24.52
CA ILE A 42 63.38 51.88 -24.07
C ILE A 42 63.15 51.03 -22.82
N VAL A 43 62.78 51.68 -21.72
CA VAL A 43 62.49 51.03 -20.44
C VAL A 43 61.05 51.33 -20.02
N TRP A 44 60.34 50.29 -19.56
CA TRP A 44 59.03 50.44 -18.93
C TRP A 44 59.14 50.45 -17.42
N LEU A 45 58.55 51.47 -16.80
CA LEU A 45 58.44 51.64 -15.36
C LEU A 45 56.99 51.51 -14.93
N LYS A 46 56.70 50.70 -13.91
CA LYS A 46 55.40 50.69 -13.25
C LYS A 46 55.42 51.65 -12.06
N ASP A 47 54.40 52.50 -12.00
CA ASP A 47 54.17 53.52 -10.98
C ASP A 47 55.42 54.37 -10.68
N PHE A 48 56.22 54.61 -11.74
CA PHE A 48 57.50 55.34 -11.72
C PHE A 48 58.58 54.77 -10.79
N LYS A 49 58.44 53.52 -10.34
CA LYS A 49 59.35 52.90 -9.36
C LYS A 49 60.04 51.66 -9.89
N GLU A 50 59.27 50.71 -10.40
CA GLU A 50 59.77 49.38 -10.71
C GLU A 50 60.01 49.23 -12.21
N LYS A 51 61.23 48.84 -12.60
CA LYS A 51 61.54 48.47 -13.99
C LYS A 51 60.92 47.12 -14.30
N VAL A 52 59.90 47.12 -15.15
CA VAL A 52 59.12 45.90 -15.49
C VAL A 52 59.51 45.29 -16.84
N TYR A 53 60.02 46.08 -17.78
CA TYR A 53 60.36 45.58 -19.12
C TYR A 53 61.35 46.49 -19.87
N THR A 54 61.95 45.97 -20.95
CA THR A 54 62.81 46.72 -21.88
C THR A 54 62.42 46.36 -23.31
N GLY A 55 62.10 47.36 -24.12
CA GLY A 55 61.60 47.19 -25.49
C GLY A 55 60.38 48.05 -25.83
N THR A 56 60.01 48.04 -27.11
CA THR A 56 58.97 48.92 -27.69
C THR A 56 57.54 48.60 -27.24
N GLN A 57 57.26 47.34 -26.93
CA GLN A 57 55.94 46.84 -26.54
C GLN A 57 56.07 45.93 -25.32
N TYR A 58 55.25 46.17 -24.30
CA TYR A 58 55.22 45.36 -23.08
C TYR A 58 53.90 44.59 -23.01
N THR A 59 53.97 43.25 -23.09
CA THR A 59 52.81 42.38 -23.00
C THR A 59 52.67 41.78 -21.60
N ILE A 60 51.52 42.00 -20.99
CA ILE A 60 51.12 41.36 -19.73
C ILE A 60 50.23 40.17 -20.10
N PRO A 61 50.66 38.92 -19.86
CA PRO A 61 49.97 37.73 -20.36
C PRO A 61 48.65 37.44 -19.63
N SER A 62 48.52 37.83 -18.37
CA SER A 62 47.31 37.68 -17.56
C SER A 62 47.15 38.87 -16.65
N LEU A 63 46.06 39.61 -16.82
CA LEU A 63 45.71 40.73 -15.95
C LEU A 63 45.17 40.24 -14.60
N GLU A 64 45.69 40.80 -13.52
CA GLU A 64 45.22 40.61 -12.15
C GLU A 64 44.96 41.99 -11.53
N GLU A 65 44.25 42.07 -10.40
CA GLU A 65 44.02 43.35 -9.71
C GLU A 65 45.33 44.11 -9.42
N LYS A 66 46.39 43.39 -9.03
CA LYS A 66 47.74 43.95 -8.83
C LYS A 66 48.37 44.50 -10.13
N SER A 67 47.90 44.10 -11.30
CA SER A 67 48.40 44.58 -12.59
C SER A 67 47.92 46.00 -12.90
N ALA A 68 46.87 46.48 -12.25
CA ALA A 68 46.44 47.87 -12.36
C ALA A 68 47.55 48.82 -11.88
N GLY A 69 47.67 49.97 -12.54
CA GLY A 69 48.73 50.95 -12.26
C GLY A 69 49.10 51.79 -13.48
N CYS A 70 50.07 52.68 -13.30
CA CYS A 70 50.58 53.55 -14.35
C CYS A 70 51.87 52.97 -14.94
N TYR A 71 51.85 52.66 -16.23
CA TYR A 71 52.98 52.14 -16.99
C TYR A 71 53.58 53.25 -17.84
N THR A 72 54.80 53.63 -17.51
CA THR A 72 55.53 54.71 -18.16
C THR A 72 56.63 54.12 -19.02
N CYS A 73 56.57 54.37 -20.32
CA CYS A 73 57.67 54.10 -21.24
C CYS A 73 58.64 55.28 -21.20
N VAL A 74 59.93 54.99 -21.01
CA VAL A 74 61.03 55.97 -21.00
C VAL A 74 62.02 55.61 -22.11
N LEU A 75 62.20 56.51 -23.06
CA LEU A 75 63.22 56.41 -24.11
C LEU A 75 64.36 57.39 -23.80
N SER A 76 65.57 56.88 -23.63
CA SER A 76 66.77 57.68 -23.38
C SER A 76 67.56 57.88 -24.66
N ILE A 77 67.78 59.13 -25.07
CA ILE A 77 68.52 59.49 -26.28
C ILE A 77 69.67 60.42 -25.90
N GLU A 78 70.85 60.19 -26.47
CA GLU A 78 71.98 61.09 -26.34
C GLU A 78 72.07 62.03 -27.55
N ASN A 79 72.16 63.33 -27.31
CA ASN A 79 72.41 64.32 -28.34
C ASN A 79 73.48 65.31 -27.86
N ASP A 80 74.58 65.44 -28.61
CA ASP A 80 75.75 66.27 -28.27
C ASP A 80 76.30 66.06 -26.84
N GLY A 81 76.34 64.81 -26.37
CA GLY A 81 76.84 64.43 -25.04
C GLY A 81 75.87 64.69 -23.88
N ILE A 82 74.66 65.17 -24.15
CA ILE A 82 73.59 65.37 -23.17
C ILE A 82 72.53 64.30 -23.35
N GLN A 83 72.17 63.60 -22.26
CA GLN A 83 71.08 62.61 -22.28
C GLN A 83 69.72 63.26 -22.06
N TYR A 84 68.78 62.94 -22.94
CA TYR A 84 67.39 63.35 -22.90
C TYR A 84 66.48 62.13 -22.70
N ASN A 85 65.47 62.27 -21.85
CA ASN A 85 64.47 61.23 -21.61
C ASN A 85 63.11 61.68 -22.15
N ILE A 86 62.53 60.86 -23.03
CA ILE A 86 61.18 61.03 -23.56
C ILE A 86 60.30 60.03 -22.84
N THR A 87 59.22 60.51 -22.20
CA THR A 87 58.35 59.67 -21.37
C THR A 87 56.90 59.76 -21.78
N GLU A 88 56.23 58.62 -21.91
CA GLU A 88 54.79 58.52 -22.16
C GLU A 88 54.15 57.52 -21.18
N THR A 89 53.00 57.89 -20.60
CA THR A 89 52.36 57.14 -19.51
C THR A 89 51.00 56.59 -19.91
N ARG A 90 50.76 55.31 -19.63
CA ARG A 90 49.45 54.65 -19.76
C ARG A 90 48.93 54.20 -18.41
N ARG A 91 47.68 54.53 -18.06
CA ARG A 91 47.01 54.00 -16.87
C ARG A 91 46.22 52.77 -17.24
N LEU A 92 46.61 51.63 -16.68
CA LEU A 92 45.93 50.35 -16.84
C LEU A 92 44.92 50.17 -15.69
N THR A 93 43.66 49.98 -16.05
CA THR A 93 42.61 49.50 -15.13
C THR A 93 42.27 48.05 -15.47
N VAL A 94 42.10 47.23 -14.44
CA VAL A 94 41.71 45.82 -14.62
C VAL A 94 40.26 45.68 -14.18
N ASP A 95 39.40 45.34 -15.14
CA ASP A 95 37.98 45.11 -14.92
C ASP A 95 37.76 43.63 -14.57
N GLU A 96 36.77 43.34 -13.72
CA GLU A 96 36.42 41.95 -13.40
C GLU A 96 35.89 41.22 -14.63
N ASN A 97 36.28 39.96 -14.80
CA ASN A 97 35.78 39.12 -15.89
C ASN A 97 34.42 38.52 -15.47
N PHE A 98 33.33 39.11 -15.95
CA PHE A 98 31.98 38.62 -15.69
C PHE A 98 31.61 37.55 -16.72
N GLU A 99 31.50 36.28 -16.31
CA GLU A 99 30.78 35.30 -17.10
C GLU A 99 29.30 35.71 -17.16
N LEU A 100 28.80 36.00 -18.37
CA LEU A 100 27.39 36.28 -18.64
C LEU A 100 26.54 35.04 -18.30
N LEU A 101 26.02 35.00 -17.08
CA LEU A 101 25.01 34.01 -16.69
C LEU A 101 23.68 34.39 -17.34
N LEU A 102 23.21 33.55 -18.26
CA LEU A 102 21.92 33.71 -18.93
C LEU A 102 20.77 33.67 -17.91
N PRO A 103 19.72 34.50 -18.10
CA PRO A 103 18.55 34.50 -17.24
C PRO A 103 17.83 33.16 -17.34
N LYS A 104 17.37 32.62 -16.20
CA LYS A 104 16.84 31.25 -16.13
C LYS A 104 15.50 31.19 -15.41
N LEU A 105 14.53 30.55 -16.06
CA LEU A 105 13.26 30.19 -15.47
C LEU A 105 13.43 28.99 -14.54
N ILE A 106 12.96 29.11 -13.31
CA ILE A 106 12.94 28.00 -12.33
C ILE A 106 11.69 27.16 -12.58
N TYR A 107 10.57 27.83 -12.79
CA TYR A 107 9.26 27.20 -12.99
C TYR A 107 8.32 28.17 -13.73
N PRO A 108 7.44 27.71 -14.62
CA PRO A 108 7.28 26.32 -15.08
C PRO A 108 8.38 25.87 -16.05
N GLN A 109 8.61 24.56 -16.16
CA GLN A 109 9.41 23.99 -17.26
C GLN A 109 8.51 23.77 -18.49
N SER A 110 9.10 23.56 -19.67
CA SER A 110 8.32 23.26 -20.87
C SER A 110 7.37 22.07 -20.66
N HIS A 111 6.11 22.25 -21.03
CA HIS A 111 5.02 21.27 -20.98
C HIS A 111 4.68 20.75 -19.57
N THR A 112 4.77 21.60 -18.55
CA THR A 112 4.40 21.25 -17.18
C THR A 112 2.89 21.01 -17.08
N LYS A 113 2.46 19.81 -16.67
CA LYS A 113 1.03 19.49 -16.49
C LYS A 113 0.58 19.72 -15.06
N ILE A 114 -0.57 20.38 -14.88
CA ILE A 114 -1.16 20.63 -13.56
C ILE A 114 -2.60 20.09 -13.51
N ASP A 115 -2.85 19.21 -12.55
CA ASP A 115 -4.19 18.70 -12.28
C ASP A 115 -5.07 19.75 -11.60
N VAL A 116 -6.26 19.96 -12.14
CA VAL A 116 -7.22 20.96 -11.69
C VAL A 116 -8.63 20.42 -11.59
N GLU A 117 -9.41 21.02 -10.70
CA GLU A 117 -10.83 20.72 -10.55
C GLU A 117 -11.66 21.89 -11.08
N LEU A 118 -12.62 21.59 -11.96
CA LEU A 118 -13.54 22.59 -12.52
C LEU A 118 -14.27 23.35 -11.41
N GLY A 119 -14.43 24.66 -11.61
CA GLY A 119 -15.13 25.55 -10.69
C GLY A 119 -14.31 26.04 -9.50
N LYS A 120 -13.08 25.53 -9.28
CA LYS A 120 -12.23 25.93 -8.15
C LYS A 120 -11.30 27.10 -8.48
N TYR A 121 -10.90 27.80 -7.43
CA TYR A 121 -9.86 28.83 -7.43
C TYR A 121 -8.47 28.17 -7.48
N LYS A 122 -7.53 28.70 -8.27
CA LYS A 122 -6.17 28.18 -8.41
C LYS A 122 -5.18 29.30 -8.72
N ILE A 123 -3.98 29.22 -8.15
CA ILE A 123 -2.85 30.11 -8.46
C ILE A 123 -1.72 29.25 -9.00
N ILE A 124 -1.02 29.74 -10.02
CA ILE A 124 0.18 29.13 -10.60
C ILE A 124 1.27 30.20 -10.58
N GLU A 125 2.34 29.95 -9.85
CA GLU A 125 3.41 30.92 -9.69
C GLU A 125 4.49 30.68 -10.73
N CYS A 126 4.80 31.68 -11.55
CA CYS A 126 6.00 31.64 -12.36
C CYS A 126 7.18 32.17 -11.56
N GLN A 127 8.31 31.47 -11.58
CA GLN A 127 9.50 31.78 -10.79
C GLN A 127 10.73 31.82 -11.69
N ALA A 128 11.51 32.90 -11.59
CA ALA A 128 12.73 33.12 -12.35
C ALA A 128 13.86 33.59 -11.43
N VAL A 129 15.10 33.22 -11.75
CA VAL A 129 16.28 33.73 -11.04
C VAL A 129 17.00 34.77 -11.89
N VAL A 130 17.34 35.89 -11.25
CA VAL A 130 18.13 36.99 -11.84
C VAL A 130 19.30 37.29 -10.90
N ASP A 131 20.53 37.25 -11.42
CA ASP A 131 21.74 37.52 -10.64
C ASP A 131 22.17 38.98 -10.83
N TYR A 132 22.38 39.73 -9.74
CA TYR A 132 22.62 41.20 -9.76
C TYR A 132 24.12 41.54 -9.78
N LYS A 133 24.97 40.67 -10.33
CA LYS A 133 26.41 40.94 -10.41
C LYS A 133 26.80 41.83 -11.60
N THR A 134 25.90 42.07 -12.55
CA THR A 134 26.08 43.06 -13.59
C THR A 134 25.74 44.46 -13.07
N SER A 135 26.55 45.44 -13.47
CA SER A 135 26.46 46.85 -13.09
C SER A 135 25.00 47.35 -12.98
N PRO A 136 24.65 48.11 -11.92
CA PRO A 136 23.27 48.45 -11.52
C PRO A 136 22.44 49.28 -12.52
N LYS A 137 22.86 49.43 -13.78
CA LYS A 137 22.25 50.34 -14.75
C LYS A 137 21.51 49.70 -15.94
N ASP A 138 21.75 48.44 -16.31
CA ASP A 138 21.27 47.98 -17.64
C ASP A 138 20.51 46.64 -17.74
N ASP A 139 20.43 45.77 -16.73
CA ASP A 139 19.68 44.51 -16.87
C ASP A 139 18.25 44.60 -16.32
N ASN A 140 17.37 45.23 -17.09
CA ASN A 140 15.92 45.23 -16.80
C ASN A 140 15.29 43.92 -17.30
N CYS A 141 15.14 42.95 -16.40
CA CYS A 141 14.39 41.73 -16.67
C CYS A 141 12.89 41.94 -16.42
N MET A 142 12.04 41.39 -17.30
CA MET A 142 10.59 41.37 -17.15
C MET A 142 10.09 39.93 -17.06
N LEU A 143 9.30 39.63 -16.03
CA LEU A 143 8.61 38.34 -15.86
C LEU A 143 7.10 38.52 -16.00
N TYR A 144 6.51 37.88 -17.00
CA TYR A 144 5.09 38.01 -17.31
C TYR A 144 4.49 36.72 -17.89
N TRP A 145 3.17 36.61 -17.83
CA TRP A 145 2.45 35.52 -18.47
C TRP A 145 1.93 35.92 -19.85
N ILE A 146 1.84 34.93 -20.73
CA ILE A 146 1.26 35.03 -22.07
C ILE A 146 0.11 34.05 -22.12
N PHE A 147 -1.11 34.58 -22.05
CA PHE A 147 -2.36 33.82 -22.13
C PHE A 147 -3.47 34.71 -22.71
N ASP A 148 -3.99 34.31 -23.87
CA ASP A 148 -4.97 35.07 -24.66
C ASP A 148 -4.58 36.57 -24.88
N ASN A 149 -5.44 37.33 -25.58
CA ASN A 149 -5.18 38.74 -25.92
C ASN A 149 -5.44 39.72 -24.76
N ASN A 150 -5.62 39.23 -23.52
CA ASN A 150 -6.09 40.01 -22.38
C ASN A 150 -5.03 40.10 -21.27
N PHE A 151 -4.18 41.12 -21.35
CA PHE A 151 -3.29 41.55 -20.27
C PHE A 151 -4.09 42.29 -19.20
N GLY A 152 -4.85 41.56 -18.38
CA GLY A 152 -5.74 42.13 -17.36
C GLY A 152 -5.20 42.01 -15.94
N ASN A 153 -5.10 43.14 -15.23
CA ASN A 153 -4.87 43.15 -13.77
C ASN A 153 -6.06 42.52 -13.02
N CYS A 154 -5.79 41.90 -11.86
CA CYS A 154 -6.81 41.17 -11.08
C CYS A 154 -8.00 41.99 -10.53
N ASN A 155 -7.99 43.32 -10.69
CA ASN A 155 -9.08 44.23 -10.29
C ASN A 155 -10.30 44.22 -11.24
N GLY A 156 -10.21 43.53 -12.39
CA GLY A 156 -11.30 43.43 -13.36
C GLY A 156 -12.24 42.23 -13.16
N THR A 157 -13.20 42.10 -14.08
CA THR A 157 -14.16 40.98 -14.16
C THR A 157 -13.58 39.72 -14.81
N ASN A 158 -12.31 39.74 -15.22
CA ASN A 158 -11.68 38.60 -15.88
C ASN A 158 -11.59 37.40 -14.93
N THR A 159 -11.84 36.21 -15.48
CA THR A 159 -11.76 34.90 -14.79
C THR A 159 -10.32 34.47 -14.55
N ILE A 160 -9.39 34.96 -15.38
CA ILE A 160 -7.95 34.76 -15.29
C ILE A 160 -7.27 36.15 -15.23
N CYS A 161 -6.27 36.30 -14.37
CA CYS A 161 -5.51 37.55 -14.24
C CYS A 161 -4.11 37.32 -13.68
N GLU A 162 -3.22 38.29 -13.88
CA GLU A 162 -1.88 38.30 -13.30
C GLU A 162 -1.86 39.12 -12.01
N ASP A 163 -1.30 38.53 -10.95
CA ASP A 163 -0.98 39.23 -9.71
C ASP A 163 0.32 40.05 -9.87
N PRO A 164 0.51 41.11 -9.05
CA PRO A 164 1.74 41.89 -9.06
C PRO A 164 2.99 41.02 -8.82
N GLU A 165 4.10 41.40 -9.45
CA GLU A 165 5.39 40.74 -9.24
C GLU A 165 5.81 40.81 -7.78
N ARG A 166 6.42 39.72 -7.30
CA ARG A 166 7.04 39.64 -5.99
C ARG A 166 8.51 39.30 -6.18
N VAL A 167 9.37 39.93 -5.40
CA VAL A 167 10.81 39.68 -5.43
C VAL A 167 11.23 39.11 -4.09
N VAL A 168 11.86 37.93 -4.12
CA VAL A 168 12.43 37.26 -2.95
C VAL A 168 13.95 37.25 -3.12
N THR A 169 14.70 37.46 -2.04
CA THR A 169 16.17 37.35 -2.07
C THR A 169 16.58 36.12 -1.28
N GLU A 170 17.29 35.20 -1.93
CA GLU A 170 17.78 33.94 -1.37
C GLU A 170 19.23 33.73 -1.84
N ASP A 171 20.16 33.49 -0.91
CA ASP A 171 21.59 33.25 -1.21
C ASP A 171 22.25 34.29 -2.15
N ASN A 172 22.02 35.59 -1.90
CA ASN A 172 22.47 36.72 -2.74
C ASN A 172 21.92 36.73 -4.18
N ARG A 173 20.92 35.89 -4.51
CA ARG A 173 20.20 35.89 -5.78
C ARG A 173 18.80 36.47 -5.60
N LYS A 174 18.30 37.16 -6.62
CA LYS A 174 16.92 37.66 -6.65
C LYS A 174 16.06 36.67 -7.43
N ILE A 175 14.97 36.23 -6.81
CA ILE A 175 13.95 35.39 -7.41
C ILE A 175 12.74 36.28 -7.72
N LEU A 176 12.41 36.40 -8.99
CA LEU A 176 11.21 37.06 -9.48
C LEU A 176 10.06 36.05 -9.48
N ILE A 177 8.93 36.42 -8.92
CA ILE A 177 7.73 35.58 -8.83
C ILE A 177 6.53 36.33 -9.40
N ARG A 178 5.88 35.75 -10.42
CA ARG A 178 4.67 36.29 -11.05
C ARG A 178 3.53 35.28 -10.97
N PRO A 179 2.52 35.47 -10.11
CA PRO A 179 1.40 34.53 -9.99
C PRO A 179 0.33 34.76 -11.08
N LEU A 180 -0.09 33.67 -11.73
CA LEU A 180 -1.27 33.60 -12.59
C LEU A 180 -2.45 33.06 -11.78
N VAL A 181 -3.51 33.87 -11.67
CA VAL A 181 -4.66 33.60 -10.82
C VAL A 181 -5.87 33.20 -11.66
N PHE A 182 -6.38 32.01 -11.40
CA PHE A 182 -7.67 31.52 -11.90
C PHE A 182 -8.71 31.69 -10.81
N LYS A 183 -9.61 32.68 -10.94
CA LYS A 183 -10.72 32.89 -10.00
C LYS A 183 -11.66 31.69 -9.97
N ARG A 184 -11.90 31.13 -11.15
CA ARG A 184 -12.66 29.91 -11.39
C ARG A 184 -12.07 29.19 -12.60
N ILE A 185 -11.77 27.91 -12.46
CA ILE A 185 -11.34 27.08 -13.59
C ILE A 185 -12.57 26.67 -14.40
N GLU A 186 -12.56 27.02 -15.68
CA GLU A 186 -13.61 26.72 -16.64
C GLU A 186 -13.13 25.64 -17.61
N GLY A 187 -14.08 24.94 -18.26
CA GLY A 187 -13.74 23.89 -19.23
C GLY A 187 -12.90 24.41 -20.40
N GLU A 188 -13.05 25.69 -20.73
CA GLU A 188 -12.26 26.36 -21.76
C GLU A 188 -10.77 26.51 -21.40
N HIS A 189 -10.40 26.40 -20.12
CA HIS A 189 -9.00 26.50 -19.69
C HIS A 189 -8.27 25.15 -19.75
N LEU A 190 -9.00 24.04 -19.89
CA LEU A 190 -8.42 22.70 -19.93
C LEU A 190 -7.72 22.44 -21.27
N ASN A 191 -6.59 21.72 -21.22
CA ASN A 191 -5.74 21.40 -22.37
C ASN A 191 -5.23 22.64 -23.15
N LYS A 192 -5.30 23.83 -22.55
CA LYS A 192 -4.64 25.05 -23.05
C LYS A 192 -3.29 25.24 -22.39
N SER A 193 -2.34 25.79 -23.14
CA SER A 193 -1.02 26.17 -22.66
C SER A 193 -1.02 27.63 -22.19
N PHE A 194 -0.51 27.85 -20.98
CA PHE A 194 -0.25 29.17 -20.40
C PHE A 194 1.26 29.34 -20.34
N HIS A 195 1.81 30.34 -21.02
CA HIS A 195 3.26 30.50 -21.12
C HIS A 195 3.74 31.54 -20.12
N CYS A 196 4.83 31.26 -19.41
CA CYS A 196 5.54 32.28 -18.66
C CYS A 196 6.85 32.60 -19.37
N ALA A 197 7.12 33.88 -19.57
CA ALA A 197 8.32 34.35 -20.22
C ALA A 197 9.14 35.25 -19.27
N LEU A 198 10.44 34.94 -19.17
CA LEU A 198 11.45 35.79 -18.59
C LEU A 198 12.23 36.43 -19.73
N VAL A 199 12.14 37.75 -19.87
CA VAL A 199 12.85 38.49 -20.93
C VAL A 199 13.78 39.49 -20.28
N CYS A 200 15.07 39.35 -20.53
CA CYS A 200 16.11 40.27 -20.12
C CYS A 200 16.87 40.79 -21.35
N THR A 201 17.65 41.85 -21.17
CA THR A 201 18.64 42.35 -22.14
C THR A 201 19.64 41.29 -22.60
N SER A 202 19.98 40.35 -21.71
CA SER A 202 20.93 39.26 -21.95
C SER A 202 20.32 38.03 -22.64
N GLY A 203 19.00 37.92 -22.74
CA GLY A 203 18.32 36.77 -23.35
C GLY A 203 16.91 36.54 -22.82
N GLN A 204 16.27 35.47 -23.30
CA GLN A 204 14.93 35.07 -22.86
C GLN A 204 14.87 33.58 -22.52
N ASP A 205 13.98 33.23 -21.60
CA ASP A 205 13.64 31.85 -21.24
C ASP A 205 12.12 31.72 -21.07
N ILE A 206 11.53 30.64 -21.58
CA ILE A 206 10.08 30.46 -21.68
C ILE A 206 9.68 29.05 -21.22
N GLY A 207 8.72 28.99 -20.31
CA GLY A 207 8.08 27.75 -19.86
C GLY A 207 6.58 27.79 -20.12
N ASP A 208 5.93 26.62 -20.10
CA ASP A 208 4.48 26.52 -20.29
C ASP A 208 3.84 25.53 -19.32
N VAL A 209 2.60 25.85 -18.96
CA VAL A 209 1.74 25.02 -18.12
C VAL A 209 0.49 24.62 -18.88
N ILE A 210 0.15 23.34 -18.81
CA ILE A 210 -1.06 22.77 -19.39
C ILE A 210 -1.97 22.28 -18.26
N LEU A 211 -3.20 22.77 -18.21
CA LEU A 211 -4.18 22.37 -17.20
C LEU A 211 -4.91 21.09 -17.63
N VAL A 212 -4.93 20.10 -16.74
CA VAL A 212 -5.58 18.80 -16.97
C VAL A 212 -6.64 18.57 -15.91
N GLU A 213 -7.80 18.04 -16.30
CA GLU A 213 -8.85 17.75 -15.31
C GLU A 213 -8.42 16.59 -14.41
N LYS A 214 -8.50 16.81 -13.10
CA LYS A 214 -8.18 15.81 -12.10
C LYS A 214 -9.15 14.63 -12.20
N GLU A 215 -8.62 13.43 -12.42
CA GLU A 215 -9.43 12.22 -12.48
C GLU A 215 -10.18 11.99 -11.16
N LYS A 216 -11.51 11.99 -11.23
CA LYS A 216 -12.35 11.64 -10.09
C LYS A 216 -12.36 10.12 -9.95
N TYR A 217 -11.62 9.62 -8.95
CA TYR A 217 -11.68 8.22 -8.57
C TYR A 217 -13.10 7.86 -8.11
N ASN A 218 -13.81 7.10 -8.94
CA ASN A 218 -15.15 6.64 -8.65
C ASN A 218 -15.09 5.54 -7.57
N ILE A 219 -15.20 5.95 -6.30
CA ILE A 219 -15.24 5.05 -5.12
C ILE A 219 -16.26 3.91 -5.32
N GLY A 220 -17.36 4.17 -6.02
CA GLY A 220 -18.37 3.17 -6.38
C GLY A 220 -17.86 2.00 -7.24
N LYS A 221 -16.85 2.22 -8.11
CA LYS A 221 -16.29 1.16 -8.96
C LYS A 221 -15.45 0.13 -8.18
N VAL A 222 -14.95 0.48 -7.00
CA VAL A 222 -14.13 -0.41 -6.16
C VAL A 222 -14.93 -0.99 -4.99
N LEU A 223 -15.88 -0.24 -4.43
CA LEU A 223 -16.68 -0.75 -3.33
C LEU A 223 -17.66 -1.86 -3.75
N CYS A 224 -18.24 -1.76 -4.95
CA CYS A 224 -19.18 -2.74 -5.47
C CYS A 224 -18.60 -4.16 -5.63
N PRO A 225 -17.43 -4.38 -6.26
CA PRO A 225 -16.85 -5.71 -6.36
C PRO A 225 -16.44 -6.30 -5.00
N ILE A 226 -16.01 -5.46 -4.05
CA ILE A 226 -15.66 -5.92 -2.69
C ILE A 226 -16.91 -6.44 -1.96
N ILE A 227 -18.05 -5.75 -2.06
CA ILE A 227 -19.30 -6.21 -1.42
C ILE A 227 -19.79 -7.51 -2.06
N LEU A 228 -19.74 -7.61 -3.39
CA LEU A 228 -20.18 -8.81 -4.11
C LEU A 228 -19.33 -10.03 -3.75
N THR A 229 -18.00 -9.89 -3.72
CA THR A 229 -17.09 -10.98 -3.34
C THR A 229 -17.33 -11.44 -1.91
N MET A 230 -17.48 -10.53 -0.95
CA MET A 230 -17.82 -10.89 0.43
C MET A 230 -19.17 -11.61 0.54
N ALA A 231 -20.19 -11.15 -0.18
CA ALA A 231 -21.49 -11.82 -0.20
C ALA A 231 -21.40 -13.25 -0.75
N THR A 232 -20.66 -13.46 -1.84
CA THR A 232 -20.45 -14.81 -2.40
C THR A 232 -19.72 -15.73 -1.42
N PHE A 233 -18.69 -15.23 -0.72
CA PHE A 233 -17.96 -16.00 0.26
C PHE A 233 -18.84 -16.44 1.43
N ILE A 234 -19.72 -15.55 1.92
CA ILE A 234 -20.68 -15.88 2.97
C ILE A 234 -21.65 -16.98 2.50
N VAL A 235 -22.18 -16.88 1.27
CA VAL A 235 -23.08 -17.91 0.71
C VAL A 235 -22.36 -19.26 0.63
N VAL A 236 -21.13 -19.29 0.12
CA VAL A 236 -20.33 -20.52 0.03
C VAL A 236 -20.06 -21.10 1.42
N ALA A 237 -19.66 -20.28 2.39
CA ALA A 237 -19.41 -20.74 3.76
C ALA A 237 -20.68 -21.33 4.41
N VAL A 238 -21.83 -20.67 4.26
CA VAL A 238 -23.13 -21.18 4.75
C VAL A 238 -23.48 -22.51 4.07
N MET A 239 -23.29 -22.60 2.75
CA MET A 239 -23.51 -23.83 1.98
C MET A 239 -22.57 -24.95 2.45
N CYS A 240 -21.28 -24.69 2.65
CA CYS A 240 -20.33 -25.67 3.17
C CYS A 240 -20.71 -26.17 4.57
N ILE A 241 -21.16 -25.28 5.48
CA ILE A 241 -21.59 -25.68 6.82
C ILE A 241 -22.84 -26.58 6.76
N LYS A 242 -23.83 -26.23 5.92
CA LYS A 242 -25.06 -27.01 5.75
C LYS A 242 -24.82 -28.33 5.03
N LEU A 243 -23.94 -28.32 4.04
CA LEU A 243 -23.61 -29.48 3.22
C LEU A 243 -22.51 -30.35 3.81
N LYS A 244 -21.86 -29.97 4.92
CA LYS A 244 -20.79 -30.76 5.55
C LYS A 244 -21.17 -32.23 5.76
N ILE A 245 -22.36 -32.50 6.31
CA ILE A 245 -22.84 -33.86 6.53
C ILE A 245 -23.03 -34.59 5.20
N TYR A 246 -23.59 -33.93 4.20
CA TYR A 246 -23.80 -34.48 2.86
C TYR A 246 -22.47 -34.81 2.17
N PHE A 247 -21.52 -33.89 2.21
CA PHE A 247 -20.21 -34.04 1.59
C PHE A 247 -19.41 -35.18 2.24
N VAL A 248 -19.38 -35.26 3.57
CA VAL A 248 -18.67 -36.34 4.28
C VAL A 248 -19.31 -37.70 4.01
N LEU A 249 -20.65 -37.79 4.00
CA LEU A 249 -21.33 -39.04 3.66
C LEU A 249 -21.05 -39.46 2.20
N CYS A 250 -21.12 -38.51 1.26
CA CYS A 250 -20.81 -38.75 -0.15
C CYS A 250 -19.36 -39.20 -0.36
N LEU A 251 -18.40 -38.58 0.33
CA LEU A 251 -17.01 -39.02 0.31
C LEU A 251 -16.84 -40.44 0.88
N ARG A 252 -17.56 -40.81 1.95
CA ARG A 252 -17.54 -42.17 2.49
C ARG A 252 -18.06 -43.19 1.48
N ASP A 253 -19.16 -42.86 0.81
CA ASP A 253 -19.77 -43.69 -0.22
C ASP A 253 -18.85 -43.85 -1.45
N LEU A 254 -18.12 -42.80 -1.84
CA LEU A 254 -17.16 -42.83 -2.97
C LEU A 254 -15.85 -43.54 -2.64
N THR A 255 -15.32 -43.36 -1.43
CA THR A 255 -14.02 -43.94 -1.02
C THR A 255 -14.12 -45.42 -0.67
N GLY A 256 -15.33 -45.95 -0.46
CA GLY A 256 -15.55 -47.35 -0.09
C GLY A 256 -14.86 -47.74 1.22
N ARG A 257 -14.53 -46.77 2.07
CA ARG A 257 -13.82 -47.02 3.33
C ARG A 257 -14.77 -47.65 4.33
N ASP A 258 -14.42 -48.84 4.79
CA ASP A 258 -15.11 -49.51 5.89
C ASP A 258 -14.20 -49.54 7.12
N GLU A 259 -14.60 -48.80 8.16
CA GLU A 259 -13.88 -48.74 9.43
C GLU A 259 -14.15 -49.98 10.31
N THR A 260 -15.09 -50.84 9.92
CA THR A 260 -15.45 -52.06 10.63
C THR A 260 -14.62 -53.28 10.22
N LEU A 261 -13.85 -53.16 9.12
CA LEU A 261 -12.96 -54.20 8.65
C LEU A 261 -11.59 -54.07 9.33
N GLY A 262 -11.33 -54.93 10.31
CA GLY A 262 -10.00 -55.09 10.92
C GLY A 262 -9.87 -54.67 12.40
N ASP A 263 -10.95 -54.21 13.05
CA ASP A 263 -10.98 -54.06 14.50
C ASP A 263 -11.59 -55.29 15.20
N SER A 264 -11.13 -55.60 16.41
CA SER A 264 -11.62 -56.75 17.21
C SER A 264 -13.00 -56.50 17.84
N LYS A 265 -13.83 -55.65 17.23
CA LYS A 265 -15.12 -55.19 17.75
C LYS A 265 -16.26 -55.98 17.09
N GLU A 266 -17.12 -56.57 17.90
CA GLU A 266 -18.23 -57.42 17.45
C GLU A 266 -19.42 -56.57 16.97
N TYR A 267 -19.62 -55.38 17.54
CA TYR A 267 -20.81 -54.55 17.28
C TYR A 267 -20.45 -53.12 16.86
N ASP A 268 -21.27 -52.53 16.00
CA ASP A 268 -21.13 -51.16 15.53
C ASP A 268 -21.60 -50.14 16.58
N ALA A 269 -22.67 -50.46 17.31
CA ALA A 269 -23.11 -49.64 18.42
C ALA A 269 -23.79 -50.43 19.54
N TYR A 270 -23.55 -50.02 20.78
CA TYR A 270 -24.35 -50.38 21.95
C TYR A 270 -25.52 -49.40 22.07
N VAL A 271 -26.76 -49.88 22.19
CA VAL A 271 -27.94 -49.03 22.36
C VAL A 271 -28.39 -49.10 23.82
N LEU A 272 -28.50 -47.93 24.45
CA LEU A 272 -28.97 -47.77 25.81
C LEU A 272 -30.21 -46.87 25.84
N LEU A 273 -31.32 -47.41 26.32
CA LEU A 273 -32.54 -46.65 26.58
C LEU A 273 -32.58 -46.23 28.06
N LEU A 274 -32.50 -44.93 28.33
CA LEU A 274 -32.72 -44.39 29.66
C LEU A 274 -34.22 -44.09 29.82
N LYS A 275 -34.95 -45.02 30.46
CA LYS A 275 -36.40 -44.94 30.65
C LYS A 275 -36.80 -43.80 31.61
N SER A 276 -37.95 -43.18 31.33
CA SER A 276 -38.61 -42.23 32.25
C SER A 276 -39.58 -42.96 33.19
N GLY A 277 -39.68 -42.51 34.44
CA GLY A 277 -40.46 -43.14 35.50
C GLY A 277 -41.99 -42.91 35.46
N LYS A 278 -42.58 -42.46 34.34
CA LYS A 278 -44.03 -42.15 34.26
C LYS A 278 -44.74 -42.76 33.04
N THR A 279 -45.92 -43.34 33.30
CA THR A 279 -47.01 -43.79 32.38
C THR A 279 -46.63 -44.85 31.33
N LEU A 280 -47.35 -45.98 31.36
CA LEU A 280 -47.18 -47.13 30.44
C LEU A 280 -47.22 -46.72 28.95
N VAL A 281 -48.04 -45.73 28.61
CA VAL A 281 -48.23 -45.24 27.23
C VAL A 281 -46.97 -44.58 26.65
N ASN A 282 -46.24 -43.81 27.47
CA ASN A 282 -45.00 -43.16 27.01
C ASN A 282 -43.83 -44.14 26.90
N ALA A 283 -43.81 -45.17 27.76
CA ALA A 283 -42.80 -46.22 27.72
C ALA A 283 -42.92 -47.08 26.45
N GLU A 284 -44.14 -47.32 25.97
CA GLU A 284 -44.39 -48.09 24.75
C GLU A 284 -43.82 -47.38 23.50
N GLU A 285 -44.04 -46.07 23.34
CA GLU A 285 -43.46 -45.31 22.22
C GLU A 285 -41.92 -45.28 22.25
N GLU A 286 -41.32 -45.15 23.43
CA GLU A 286 -39.87 -45.13 23.63
C GLU A 286 -39.23 -46.49 23.31
N GLN A 287 -39.87 -47.56 23.78
CA GLN A 287 -39.46 -48.93 23.49
C GLN A 287 -39.63 -49.24 22.01
N GLN A 288 -40.76 -48.85 21.40
CA GLN A 288 -40.99 -49.03 19.97
C GLN A 288 -39.92 -48.32 19.15
N PHE A 289 -39.56 -47.08 19.53
CA PHE A 289 -38.48 -46.36 18.87
C PHE A 289 -37.13 -47.07 19.02
N ALA A 290 -36.75 -47.46 20.25
CA ALA A 290 -35.43 -48.03 20.55
C ALA A 290 -35.24 -49.46 20.02
N LEU A 291 -36.30 -50.27 20.03
CA LEU A 291 -36.25 -51.71 19.73
C LEU A 291 -36.73 -52.05 18.32
N GLU A 292 -37.63 -51.26 17.73
CA GLU A 292 -38.15 -51.52 16.38
C GLU A 292 -37.62 -50.51 15.36
N LEU A 293 -37.87 -49.21 15.57
CA LEU A 293 -37.59 -48.21 14.54
C LEU A 293 -36.08 -47.95 14.37
N LEU A 294 -35.34 -47.80 15.46
CA LEU A 294 -33.90 -47.56 15.41
C LEU A 294 -33.16 -48.75 14.79
N PRO A 295 -33.39 -50.01 15.21
CA PRO A 295 -32.70 -51.16 14.63
C PRO A 295 -33.15 -51.43 13.19
N SER A 296 -34.44 -51.31 12.86
CA SER A 296 -34.91 -51.51 11.47
C SER A 296 -34.24 -50.56 10.47
N VAL A 297 -33.90 -49.33 10.87
CA VAL A 297 -33.18 -48.41 9.99
C VAL A 297 -31.67 -48.67 10.02
N LEU A 298 -31.06 -48.79 11.21
CA LEU A 298 -29.60 -48.94 11.30
C LEU A 298 -29.10 -50.31 10.82
N GLU A 299 -29.78 -51.38 11.18
CA GLU A 299 -29.39 -52.76 10.83
C GLU A 299 -29.80 -53.10 9.39
N GLN A 300 -31.07 -52.91 9.02
CA GLN A 300 -31.54 -53.37 7.70
C GLN A 300 -31.13 -52.43 6.56
N GLN A 301 -31.19 -51.10 6.77
CA GLN A 301 -30.93 -50.15 5.68
C GLN A 301 -29.46 -49.73 5.61
N PHE A 302 -28.79 -49.58 6.76
CA PHE A 302 -27.38 -49.16 6.79
C PHE A 302 -26.41 -50.31 7.10
N GLY A 303 -26.90 -51.52 7.34
CA GLY A 303 -26.09 -52.71 7.54
C GLY A 303 -25.36 -52.78 8.88
N TYR A 304 -25.64 -51.90 9.84
CA TYR A 304 -24.95 -51.89 11.13
C TYR A 304 -25.33 -53.09 12.01
N GLN A 305 -24.43 -53.50 12.90
CA GLN A 305 -24.71 -54.51 13.93
C GLN A 305 -24.89 -53.82 15.28
N LEU A 306 -26.08 -53.90 15.87
CA LEU A 306 -26.36 -53.27 17.16
C LEU A 306 -26.33 -54.31 18.29
N CYS A 307 -25.83 -53.90 19.45
CA CYS A 307 -25.98 -54.62 20.71
C CYS A 307 -27.02 -53.87 21.55
N ILE A 308 -28.17 -54.50 21.80
CA ILE A 308 -29.29 -53.90 22.52
C ILE A 308 -29.49 -54.67 23.82
N PHE A 309 -29.31 -54.00 24.95
CA PHE A 309 -29.36 -54.65 26.27
C PHE A 309 -30.68 -55.40 26.51
N GLU A 310 -31.82 -54.79 26.18
CA GLU A 310 -33.14 -55.38 26.41
C GLU A 310 -33.47 -56.58 25.51
N ARG A 311 -32.73 -56.76 24.40
CA ARG A 311 -32.94 -57.87 23.44
C ARG A 311 -31.90 -58.97 23.60
N ASP A 312 -30.64 -58.59 23.82
CA ASP A 312 -29.48 -59.46 23.60
C ASP A 312 -28.78 -59.88 24.92
N ALA A 313 -29.21 -59.39 26.08
CA ALA A 313 -28.58 -59.72 27.36
C ALA A 313 -29.04 -61.08 27.92
N PRO A 314 -28.13 -61.96 28.37
CA PRO A 314 -28.48 -63.20 29.05
C PRO A 314 -29.08 -62.92 30.44
N PRO A 315 -29.89 -63.84 31.00
CA PRO A 315 -30.37 -63.72 32.37
C PRO A 315 -29.17 -63.64 33.34
N GLY A 316 -29.07 -62.53 34.09
CA GLY A 316 -27.92 -62.22 34.96
C GLY A 316 -26.94 -61.17 34.38
N GLY A 317 -27.14 -60.70 33.16
CA GLY A 317 -26.30 -59.69 32.49
C GLY A 317 -26.43 -58.25 33.00
N ALA A 318 -27.15 -58.01 34.11
CA ALA A 318 -27.37 -56.66 34.66
C ALA A 318 -26.16 -56.11 35.47
N SER A 319 -25.06 -56.86 35.55
CA SER A 319 -23.84 -56.43 36.24
C SER A 319 -23.13 -55.27 35.53
N ALA A 320 -22.61 -54.31 36.32
CA ALA A 320 -21.79 -53.20 35.82
C ALA A 320 -20.60 -53.67 34.97
N ASP A 321 -19.97 -54.80 35.33
CA ASP A 321 -18.83 -55.36 34.60
C ASP A 321 -19.26 -55.92 33.23
N TYR A 322 -20.42 -56.56 33.17
CA TYR A 322 -20.98 -57.07 31.92
C TYR A 322 -21.32 -55.93 30.95
N VAL A 323 -21.93 -54.86 31.47
CA VAL A 323 -22.23 -53.64 30.69
C VAL A 323 -20.95 -53.04 30.14
N LEU A 324 -19.91 -52.90 30.97
CA LEU A 324 -18.62 -52.36 30.56
C LEU A 324 -17.95 -53.23 29.47
N LEU A 325 -18.01 -54.56 29.62
CA LEU A 325 -17.50 -55.50 28.62
C LEU A 325 -18.28 -55.41 27.30
N SER A 326 -19.61 -55.30 27.36
CA SER A 326 -20.48 -55.14 26.18
C SER A 326 -20.18 -53.83 25.47
N ILE A 327 -20.00 -52.73 26.21
CA ILE A 327 -19.57 -51.44 25.65
C ILE A 327 -18.17 -51.56 25.01
N LYS A 328 -17.24 -52.29 25.63
CA LYS A 328 -15.90 -52.54 25.07
C LYS A 328 -15.94 -53.36 23.78
N LYS A 329 -16.99 -54.12 23.49
CA LYS A 329 -17.17 -54.80 22.20
C LYS A 329 -17.73 -53.91 21.09
N CYS A 330 -18.17 -52.70 21.42
CA CYS A 330 -18.84 -51.79 20.50
C CYS A 330 -17.92 -50.65 19.98
N ARG A 331 -18.24 -50.09 18.81
CA ARG A 331 -17.55 -48.91 18.22
C ARG A 331 -18.18 -47.57 18.61
N ARG A 332 -19.49 -47.56 18.87
CA ARG A 332 -20.26 -46.40 19.33
C ARG A 332 -21.19 -46.78 20.48
N LEU A 333 -21.56 -45.78 21.27
CA LEU A 333 -22.54 -45.91 22.35
C LEU A 333 -23.70 -44.96 22.05
N ILE A 334 -24.86 -45.50 21.68
CA ILE A 334 -26.08 -44.72 21.44
C ILE A 334 -26.86 -44.65 22.75
N ILE A 335 -27.10 -43.44 23.25
CA ILE A 335 -27.89 -43.22 24.47
C ILE A 335 -29.16 -42.47 24.06
N ILE A 336 -30.30 -43.10 24.26
CA ILE A 336 -31.61 -42.53 24.00
C ILE A 336 -32.12 -41.91 25.29
N LEU A 337 -32.32 -40.59 25.25
CA LEU A 337 -32.82 -39.81 26.36
C LEU A 337 -34.27 -39.42 26.11
N SER A 338 -35.13 -39.68 27.09
CA SER A 338 -36.54 -39.32 27.05
C SER A 338 -37.00 -38.74 28.40
N ASP A 339 -37.81 -37.68 28.33
CA ASP A 339 -38.42 -36.90 29.44
C ASP A 339 -37.53 -36.73 30.71
N GLU A 340 -38.14 -36.43 31.87
CA GLU A 340 -37.47 -36.39 33.16
C GLU A 340 -37.01 -37.80 33.57
N TRP A 341 -35.70 -38.04 33.47
CA TRP A 341 -35.04 -39.19 34.09
C TRP A 341 -35.30 -39.16 35.60
N ILE A 342 -35.97 -40.20 36.10
CA ILE A 342 -36.04 -40.47 37.53
C ILE A 342 -35.10 -41.64 37.76
N ALA A 343 -34.13 -41.49 38.66
CA ALA A 343 -33.36 -42.62 39.15
C ALA A 343 -34.36 -43.60 39.77
N ALA A 344 -34.74 -44.63 39.02
CA ALA A 344 -35.57 -45.68 39.54
C ALA A 344 -34.80 -46.37 40.67
N ASP A 345 -35.46 -46.70 41.77
CA ASP A 345 -34.94 -47.48 42.92
C ASP A 345 -34.60 -48.95 42.53
N ASP A 346 -34.29 -49.21 41.27
CA ASP A 346 -33.94 -50.51 40.75
C ASP A 346 -32.42 -50.72 40.85
N SER A 347 -32.00 -51.69 41.65
CA SER A 347 -30.60 -52.07 41.85
C SER A 347 -29.87 -52.33 40.52
N SER A 348 -30.58 -52.84 39.51
CA SER A 348 -30.01 -53.13 38.19
C SER A 348 -29.68 -51.86 37.38
N MET A 349 -30.44 -50.78 37.58
CA MET A 349 -30.18 -49.49 36.94
C MET A 349 -28.97 -48.76 37.54
N TYR A 350 -28.74 -48.95 38.84
CA TYR A 350 -27.56 -48.37 39.50
C TYR A 350 -26.25 -48.97 38.99
N GLU A 351 -26.22 -50.29 38.81
CA GLU A 351 -25.06 -51.00 38.25
C GLU A 351 -24.79 -50.60 36.80
N LEU A 352 -25.83 -50.55 35.97
CA LEU A 352 -25.77 -50.04 34.60
C LEU A 352 -25.21 -48.62 34.54
N MET A 353 -25.68 -47.73 35.42
CA MET A 353 -25.27 -46.33 35.47
C MET A 353 -23.80 -46.18 35.88
N THR A 354 -23.33 -47.05 36.77
CA THR A 354 -21.94 -47.06 37.22
C THR A 354 -20.99 -47.49 36.09
N GLY A 355 -21.31 -48.59 35.39
CA GLY A 355 -20.55 -49.04 34.22
C GLY A 355 -20.56 -48.01 33.07
N LEU A 356 -21.70 -47.34 32.86
CA LEU A 356 -21.82 -46.24 31.89
C LEU A 356 -20.94 -45.05 32.27
N HIS A 357 -20.99 -44.62 33.52
CA HIS A 357 -20.19 -43.48 34.00
C HIS A 357 -18.70 -43.75 33.81
N GLN A 358 -18.24 -44.94 34.19
CA GLN A 358 -16.85 -45.37 33.97
C GLN A 358 -16.48 -45.34 32.48
N ALA A 359 -17.32 -45.92 31.60
CA ALA A 359 -17.05 -45.95 30.17
C ALA A 359 -16.93 -44.54 29.54
N LEU A 360 -17.73 -43.58 30.02
CA LEU A 360 -17.70 -42.20 29.53
C LEU A 360 -16.53 -41.39 30.09
N VAL A 361 -16.19 -41.55 31.37
CA VAL A 361 -15.08 -40.87 32.03
C VAL A 361 -13.73 -41.35 31.49
N GLU A 362 -13.56 -42.67 31.36
CA GLU A 362 -12.37 -43.29 30.77
C GLU A 362 -12.31 -43.13 29.24
N ARG A 363 -13.35 -42.55 28.61
CA ARG A 363 -13.46 -42.32 27.15
C ARG A 363 -13.25 -43.59 26.31
N ILE A 364 -13.68 -44.73 26.83
CA ILE A 364 -13.54 -46.05 26.18
C ILE A 364 -14.25 -46.06 24.82
N ILE A 365 -15.36 -45.32 24.71
CA ILE A 365 -16.22 -45.28 23.53
C ILE A 365 -16.72 -43.87 23.25
N LYS A 366 -16.99 -43.57 21.97
CA LYS A 366 -17.58 -42.29 21.56
C LYS A 366 -19.12 -42.36 21.66
N PRO A 367 -19.76 -41.52 22.48
CA PRO A 367 -21.20 -41.55 22.65
C PRO A 367 -21.95 -40.75 21.58
N ILE A 368 -23.17 -41.19 21.27
CA ILE A 368 -24.15 -40.56 20.40
C ILE A 368 -25.43 -40.38 21.22
N LEU A 369 -25.78 -39.15 21.55
CA LEU A 369 -26.98 -38.86 22.34
C LEU A 369 -28.16 -38.55 21.41
N ILE A 370 -29.27 -39.25 21.62
CA ILE A 370 -30.54 -39.02 20.95
C ILE A 370 -31.50 -38.35 21.95
N GLU A 371 -31.98 -37.15 21.61
CA GLU A 371 -33.10 -36.51 22.32
C GLU A 371 -34.39 -37.04 21.68
N PHE A 372 -35.03 -38.04 22.29
CA PHE A 372 -36.28 -38.56 21.77
C PHE A 372 -37.46 -37.63 22.13
N LYS A 373 -37.52 -37.22 23.40
CA LYS A 373 -38.44 -36.19 23.93
C LYS A 373 -37.62 -35.05 24.56
N PRO A 374 -38.09 -33.79 24.47
CA PRO A 374 -37.33 -32.63 24.95
C PRO A 374 -37.12 -32.67 26.47
N ILE A 375 -35.87 -32.62 26.91
CA ILE A 375 -35.52 -32.68 28.34
C ILE A 375 -35.63 -31.29 28.95
N LYS A 376 -36.46 -31.13 29.97
CA LYS A 376 -36.67 -29.83 30.66
C LYS A 376 -35.52 -29.48 31.61
N ASN A 377 -34.95 -30.48 32.31
CA ASN A 377 -33.91 -30.25 33.31
C ASN A 377 -32.72 -31.19 33.16
N TYR A 378 -31.66 -30.71 32.51
CA TYR A 378 -30.41 -31.47 32.32
C TYR A 378 -29.63 -31.70 33.62
N LYS A 379 -29.95 -31.03 34.73
CA LYS A 379 -29.22 -31.16 36.01
C LYS A 379 -29.45 -32.49 36.72
N ILE A 380 -30.51 -33.19 36.35
CA ILE A 380 -30.86 -34.48 36.95
C ILE A 380 -29.93 -35.57 36.39
N LEU A 381 -29.40 -35.42 35.17
CA LEU A 381 -28.48 -36.38 34.56
C LEU A 381 -27.13 -36.45 35.30
N PRO A 382 -26.44 -37.59 35.30
CA PRO A 382 -25.08 -37.72 35.81
C PRO A 382 -24.08 -36.78 35.11
N GLU A 383 -23.09 -36.26 35.83
CA GLU A 383 -22.20 -35.19 35.36
C GLU A 383 -21.55 -35.49 34.01
N SER A 384 -21.11 -36.74 33.82
CA SER A 384 -20.56 -37.24 32.54
C SER A 384 -21.49 -37.00 31.34
N LEU A 385 -22.80 -37.23 31.50
CA LEU A 385 -23.81 -36.98 30.47
C LEU A 385 -24.12 -35.50 30.32
N GLN A 386 -24.15 -34.74 31.42
CA GLN A 386 -24.35 -33.29 31.37
C GLN A 386 -23.29 -32.59 30.51
N LEU A 387 -22.02 -32.99 30.66
CA LEU A 387 -20.92 -32.44 29.87
C LEU A 387 -21.10 -32.73 28.37
N ILE A 388 -21.58 -33.92 28.02
CA ILE A 388 -21.83 -34.29 26.63
C ILE A 388 -23.04 -33.54 26.07
N CYS A 389 -24.11 -33.39 26.83
CA CYS A 389 -25.29 -32.60 26.46
C CYS A 389 -24.93 -31.13 26.15
N LYS A 390 -24.03 -30.51 26.92
CA LYS A 390 -23.56 -29.13 26.70
C LYS A 390 -22.82 -28.95 25.37
N SER A 391 -22.23 -30.00 24.82
CA SER A 391 -21.40 -29.94 23.61
C SER A 391 -22.17 -29.76 22.28
N LYS A 392 -23.51 -29.62 22.31
CA LYS A 392 -24.41 -29.48 21.12
C LYS A 392 -24.31 -30.62 20.09
N LYS A 393 -23.71 -31.76 20.44
CA LYS A 393 -23.58 -32.94 19.55
C LYS A 393 -24.81 -33.86 19.54
N MET A 394 -25.85 -33.51 20.29
CA MET A 394 -27.09 -34.28 20.39
C MET A 394 -27.84 -34.34 19.05
N VAL A 395 -28.49 -35.49 18.80
CA VAL A 395 -29.37 -35.72 17.66
C VAL A 395 -30.81 -35.64 18.14
N LYS A 396 -31.59 -34.67 17.64
CA LYS A 396 -32.97 -34.46 18.10
C LYS A 396 -33.96 -35.22 17.24
N TRP A 397 -34.80 -36.04 17.85
CA TRP A 397 -35.97 -36.63 17.21
C TRP A 397 -37.07 -35.57 17.08
N ARG A 398 -37.64 -35.41 15.88
CA ARG A 398 -38.69 -34.40 15.59
C ARG A 398 -39.99 -35.07 15.11
N GLY A 399 -40.32 -36.21 15.70
CA GLY A 399 -41.55 -36.96 15.38
C GLY A 399 -41.67 -37.24 13.88
N THR A 400 -42.80 -36.83 13.28
CA THR A 400 -43.12 -37.05 11.86
C THR A 400 -42.04 -36.59 10.87
N LYS A 401 -41.29 -35.52 11.19
CA LYS A 401 -40.18 -35.02 10.34
C LYS A 401 -38.97 -35.95 10.35
N SER A 402 -38.84 -36.81 11.34
CA SER A 402 -37.74 -37.76 11.51
C SER A 402 -38.09 -39.17 11.04
N VAL A 403 -39.37 -39.53 10.93
CA VAL A 403 -39.85 -40.85 10.49
C VAL A 403 -39.34 -41.21 9.09
N SER A 404 -39.29 -40.24 8.17
CA SER A 404 -38.73 -40.47 6.84
C SER A 404 -37.27 -40.91 6.95
N LYS A 405 -36.96 -42.10 6.42
CA LYS A 405 -35.61 -42.70 6.39
C LYS A 405 -34.54 -41.79 5.72
N LYS A 406 -34.95 -40.83 4.88
CA LYS A 406 -34.08 -39.84 4.21
C LYS A 406 -33.92 -38.52 4.97
N SER A 407 -34.51 -38.42 6.17
CA SER A 407 -34.50 -37.21 6.99
C SER A 407 -33.09 -36.83 7.46
N TYR A 408 -32.94 -35.56 7.89
CA TYR A 408 -31.69 -35.08 8.47
C TYR A 408 -31.28 -35.86 9.72
N PHE A 409 -32.24 -36.42 10.47
CA PHE A 409 -31.99 -37.26 11.64
C PHE A 409 -31.12 -38.48 11.27
N TRP A 410 -31.56 -39.28 10.30
CA TRP A 410 -30.84 -40.48 9.88
C TRP A 410 -29.51 -40.18 9.19
N LYS A 411 -29.43 -39.10 8.40
CA LYS A 411 -28.17 -38.62 7.84
C LYS A 411 -27.18 -38.22 8.93
N LYS A 412 -27.64 -37.53 9.98
CA LYS A 412 -26.81 -37.17 11.12
C LYS A 412 -26.41 -38.40 11.94
N MET A 413 -27.30 -39.39 12.09
CA MET A 413 -26.96 -40.68 12.70
C MET A 413 -25.86 -41.41 11.91
N ARG A 414 -26.02 -41.57 10.60
CA ARG A 414 -25.02 -42.20 9.71
C ARG A 414 -23.68 -41.46 9.74
N TYR A 415 -23.69 -40.13 9.85
CA TYR A 415 -22.48 -39.32 9.99
C TYR A 415 -21.73 -39.56 11.32
N LEU A 416 -22.44 -39.88 12.41
CA LEU A 416 -21.85 -40.14 13.72
C LEU A 416 -21.42 -41.62 13.91
N MET A 417 -22.03 -42.54 13.16
CA MET A 417 -21.69 -43.96 13.12
C MET A 417 -20.33 -44.22 12.42
N PRO A 418 -19.69 -45.39 12.65
CA PRO A 418 -18.48 -45.79 11.92
C PRO A 418 -18.72 -45.89 10.42
N ALA A 419 -17.66 -45.85 9.62
CA ALA A 419 -17.78 -45.98 8.17
C ALA A 419 -18.14 -47.43 7.87
N LYS A 420 -19.22 -47.64 7.13
CA LYS A 420 -19.61 -48.97 6.71
C LYS A 420 -20.05 -48.95 5.26
N LEU A 421 -19.56 -49.91 4.49
CA LEU A 421 -20.04 -50.14 3.14
C LEU A 421 -21.52 -50.49 3.20
N ALA A 422 -22.34 -49.75 2.46
CA ALA A 422 -23.74 -50.11 2.32
C ALA A 422 -23.82 -51.37 1.46
N ASN A 423 -24.43 -52.44 1.98
CA ASN A 423 -24.80 -53.59 1.16
C ASN A 423 -25.91 -53.16 0.20
N TYR A 424 -25.53 -52.82 -1.03
CA TYR A 424 -26.44 -52.39 -2.10
C TYR A 424 -27.27 -53.52 -2.71
N SER A 425 -27.29 -54.71 -2.11
CA SER A 425 -27.80 -55.93 -2.74
C SER A 425 -29.33 -56.10 -2.78
N GLU A 426 -30.13 -55.14 -2.29
CA GLU A 426 -31.60 -55.33 -2.25
C GLU A 426 -32.45 -54.07 -2.48
N TYR A 427 -31.85 -52.96 -2.94
CA TYR A 427 -32.59 -51.71 -3.19
C TYR A 427 -33.02 -51.50 -4.66
N GLU A 428 -32.52 -52.32 -5.58
CA GLU A 428 -32.75 -52.15 -7.03
C GLU A 428 -33.95 -52.95 -7.58
N THR A 429 -34.52 -53.90 -6.83
CA THR A 429 -35.66 -54.70 -7.31
C THR A 429 -37.01 -54.00 -7.13
N GLU A 430 -37.19 -53.07 -6.18
CA GLU A 430 -38.46 -52.34 -6.01
C GLU A 430 -38.61 -51.09 -6.89
N THR A 431 -37.53 -50.57 -7.47
CA THR A 431 -37.60 -49.38 -8.35
C THR A 431 -37.68 -49.71 -9.84
N LEU A 432 -37.31 -50.93 -10.25
CA LEU A 432 -37.42 -51.37 -11.65
C LEU A 432 -38.78 -52.02 -11.99
N GLY A 433 -39.53 -52.50 -10.99
CA GLY A 433 -40.85 -53.14 -11.20
C GLY A 433 -42.06 -52.18 -11.29
N LYS A 434 -41.86 -50.86 -11.15
CA LYS A 434 -42.93 -49.84 -11.30
C LYS A 434 -42.78 -48.95 -12.54
N LYS A 435 -41.91 -49.33 -13.46
CA LYS A 435 -41.82 -48.77 -14.81
C LYS A 435 -41.77 -49.90 -15.85
N LEU A 436 -42.87 -50.64 -15.95
CA LEU A 436 -43.28 -51.37 -17.15
C LEU A 436 -44.80 -51.40 -17.18
#